data_AF-A0A841QA73-F1
#
_entry.id   AF-A0A841QA73-F1
#
_cell.length_a   1.000
_cell.length_b   1.000
_cell.length_c   1.000
_cell.angle_alpha   90.00
_cell.angle_beta   90.00
_cell.angle_gamma   90.00
#
_symmetry.space_group_name_H-M   'P 1'
#
loop_
_entity.id
_entity.type
_entity.pdbx_description
1 polymer ?
#
loop_
_entity_poly.entity_id
_entity_poly.type
_entity_poly.pdbx_seq_one_letter_code
_entity_poly.pdbx_strand_id
1 'polypeptide(L)'
;MTKNGKCGAVHKARVGFAALLAILLAGAQAGPSSAAEPVSNDATLMGYWLSQDHDGVFKIDRCGQNLCGHLVGLRYDGTDVPRGHDGKSECNLLMLTDFRPMGESNAGRWAGHILDPDTGHLYDSQIWLAQPDVLKLRGYIGLPIFGETQTWTRYSGPAMGPVCKIPDSVK
;
A
#
# COMPACT_ATOMS: atom_id res chain seq x y z
N MET A 1 -57.55 -59.06 -35.34
CA MET A 1 -57.15 -60.43 -35.76
C MET A 1 -55.80 -60.35 -36.45
N THR A 2 -54.83 -61.12 -35.93
CA THR A 2 -53.73 -61.82 -36.67
C THR A 2 -52.79 -60.99 -37.55
N LYS A 3 -51.48 -61.21 -37.59
CA LYS A 3 -50.57 -62.21 -37.04
C LYS A 3 -49.15 -61.71 -37.38
N ASN A 4 -48.23 -62.00 -36.47
CA ASN A 4 -46.89 -62.54 -36.67
C ASN A 4 -46.37 -62.69 -38.12
N GLY A 5 -45.07 -62.50 -38.29
CA GLY A 5 -44.30 -63.48 -39.06
C GLY A 5 -43.08 -62.92 -39.77
N LYS A 6 -41.93 -63.02 -39.09
CA LYS A 6 -40.58 -62.93 -39.68
C LYS A 6 -40.37 -64.00 -40.77
N CYS A 7 -39.48 -63.70 -41.70
CA CYS A 7 -38.35 -64.52 -42.20
C CYS A 7 -38.06 -64.07 -43.65
N GLY A 8 -36.82 -63.94 -44.10
CA GLY A 8 -35.54 -64.24 -43.51
C GLY A 8 -34.46 -64.12 -44.60
N ALA A 9 -33.23 -64.32 -44.17
CA ALA A 9 -32.06 -64.73 -44.95
C ALA A 9 -31.48 -63.75 -45.98
N VAL A 10 -30.22 -63.86 -46.39
CA VAL A 10 -28.92 -64.02 -45.69
C VAL A 10 -27.82 -63.54 -46.70
N HIS A 11 -26.58 -63.37 -46.22
CA HIS A 11 -25.28 -63.36 -46.95
C HIS A 11 -24.92 -62.08 -47.75
N LYS A 12 -23.99 -61.25 -47.27
CA LYS A 12 -22.49 -61.34 -47.26
C LYS A 12 -21.83 -60.93 -48.59
N ALA A 13 -21.20 -59.74 -48.59
CA ALA A 13 -19.93 -59.41 -49.29
C ALA A 13 -19.52 -57.98 -48.86
N ARG A 14 -18.51 -57.81 -47.99
CA ARG A 14 -17.07 -57.63 -48.26
C ARG A 14 -16.67 -56.26 -48.84
N VAL A 15 -16.04 -55.49 -47.95
CA VAL A 15 -14.86 -54.61 -48.10
C VAL A 15 -15.01 -53.31 -48.90
N GLY A 16 -14.88 -52.19 -48.17
CA GLY A 16 -14.46 -50.89 -48.66
C GLY A 16 -13.81 -50.11 -47.52
N PHE A 17 -12.48 -50.04 -47.51
CA PHE A 17 -11.67 -49.25 -46.59
C PHE A 17 -11.77 -47.77 -46.98
N ALA A 18 -12.24 -46.93 -46.06
CA ALA A 18 -11.91 -45.50 -45.99
C ALA A 18 -12.17 -45.05 -44.54
N ALA A 19 -11.23 -45.38 -43.65
CA ALA A 19 -11.27 -44.92 -42.27
C ALA A 19 -11.11 -43.40 -42.26
N LEU A 20 -12.09 -42.73 -41.67
CA LEU A 20 -12.12 -41.29 -41.43
C LEU A 20 -10.87 -40.83 -40.67
N LEU A 21 -10.34 -39.67 -41.09
CA LEU A 21 -9.30 -38.89 -40.42
C LEU A 21 -9.57 -38.78 -38.91
N ALA A 22 -8.68 -39.35 -38.10
CA ALA A 22 -8.59 -39.02 -36.68
C ALA A 22 -7.93 -37.63 -36.54
N ILE A 23 -8.73 -36.63 -36.18
CA ILE A 23 -8.23 -35.28 -35.88
C ILE A 23 -7.63 -35.31 -34.47
N LEU A 24 -6.29 -35.28 -34.39
CA LEU A 24 -5.55 -35.04 -33.16
C LEU A 24 -5.63 -33.54 -32.81
N LEU A 25 -6.55 -33.14 -31.93
CA LEU A 25 -6.45 -31.83 -31.28
C LEU A 25 -5.44 -31.93 -30.13
N ALA A 26 -4.22 -31.44 -30.37
CA ALA A 26 -3.26 -31.14 -29.32
C ALA A 26 -3.80 -29.98 -28.46
N GLY A 27 -4.25 -30.29 -27.24
CA GLY A 27 -4.64 -29.28 -26.26
C GLY A 27 -3.41 -28.51 -25.76
N ALA A 28 -3.33 -27.22 -26.07
CA ALA A 28 -2.35 -26.32 -25.46
C ALA A 28 -2.75 -26.07 -24.00
N GLN A 29 -1.94 -26.55 -23.07
CA GLN A 29 -2.15 -26.35 -21.64
C GLN A 29 -1.61 -24.96 -21.28
N ALA A 30 -2.49 -23.96 -21.21
CA ALA A 30 -2.17 -22.67 -20.64
C ALA A 30 -2.06 -22.85 -19.11
N GLY A 31 -0.83 -22.95 -18.59
CA GLY A 31 -0.57 -22.91 -17.15
C GLY A 31 -0.86 -21.50 -16.59
N PRO A 32 -1.21 -21.38 -15.30
CA PRO A 32 -1.39 -20.07 -14.68
C PRO A 32 -0.06 -19.31 -14.67
N SER A 33 -0.03 -18.19 -15.41
CA SER A 33 1.04 -17.20 -15.30
C SER A 33 0.79 -16.38 -14.05
N SER A 34 1.51 -16.68 -12.95
CA SER A 34 1.60 -15.75 -11.83
C SER A 34 2.49 -14.59 -12.25
N ALA A 35 1.89 -13.57 -12.88
CA ALA A 35 2.50 -12.25 -12.95
C ALA A 35 2.54 -11.72 -11.51
N ALA A 36 3.73 -11.54 -10.96
CA ALA A 36 3.88 -10.75 -9.74
C ALA A 36 3.35 -9.35 -10.04
N GLU A 37 2.26 -8.95 -9.39
CA GLU A 37 1.74 -7.60 -9.54
C GLU A 37 2.82 -6.61 -9.05
N PRO A 38 3.02 -5.48 -9.76
CA PRO A 38 3.91 -4.45 -9.26
C PRO A 38 3.40 -4.02 -7.89
N VAL A 39 4.21 -4.22 -6.86
CA VAL A 39 3.92 -3.76 -5.50
C VAL A 39 3.68 -2.25 -5.61
N SER A 40 2.43 -1.83 -5.46
CA SER A 40 2.07 -0.41 -5.58
C SER A 40 2.89 0.38 -4.56
N ASN A 41 3.54 1.47 -4.97
CA ASN A 41 4.31 2.36 -4.09
C ASN A 41 3.53 2.79 -2.82
N ASP A 42 2.20 2.79 -2.90
CA ASP A 42 1.27 3.05 -1.80
C ASP A 42 1.45 2.11 -0.61
N ALA A 43 1.64 0.80 -0.86
CA ALA A 43 1.83 -0.19 0.20
C ALA A 43 3.18 0.04 0.91
N THR A 44 4.17 0.56 0.18
CA THR A 44 5.50 0.85 0.71
C THR A 44 5.52 2.16 1.52
N LEU A 45 4.63 3.12 1.24
CA LEU A 45 4.49 4.35 2.04
C LEU A 45 3.91 4.10 3.44
N MET A 46 3.10 3.06 3.59
CA MET A 46 2.53 2.69 4.89
C MET A 46 3.62 2.13 5.84
N GLY A 47 3.38 2.27 7.14
CA GLY A 47 4.27 1.79 8.19
C GLY A 47 4.81 2.91 9.08
N TYR A 48 5.95 2.65 9.72
CA TYR A 48 6.54 3.54 10.72
C TYR A 48 7.75 4.26 10.14
N TRP A 49 7.81 5.57 10.35
CA TRP A 49 8.83 6.46 9.80
C TRP A 49 9.42 7.33 10.91
N LEU A 50 10.74 7.32 11.03
CA LEU A 50 11.49 8.19 11.92
C LEU A 50 11.74 9.54 11.24
N SER A 51 11.43 10.62 11.94
CA SER A 51 11.67 11.98 11.48
C SER A 51 13.15 12.24 11.23
N GLN A 52 13.46 13.28 10.45
CA GLN A 52 14.84 13.64 10.13
C GLN A 52 15.68 13.93 11.37
N ASP A 53 15.06 14.53 12.39
CA ASP A 53 15.72 14.93 13.64
C ASP A 53 15.69 13.82 14.70
N HIS A 54 15.17 12.64 14.35
CA HIS A 54 15.12 11.43 15.18
C HIS A 54 14.35 11.62 16.50
N ASP A 55 13.43 12.56 16.51
CA ASP A 55 12.62 13.00 17.65
C ASP A 55 11.15 12.57 17.55
N GLY A 56 10.71 12.14 16.37
CA GLY A 56 9.34 11.73 16.10
C GLY A 56 9.28 10.43 15.30
N VAL A 57 8.35 9.54 15.64
CA VAL A 57 8.01 8.37 14.81
C VAL A 57 6.56 8.48 14.37
N PHE A 58 6.35 8.47 13.06
CA PHE A 58 5.05 8.59 12.44
C PHE A 58 4.58 7.23 11.93
N LYS A 59 3.38 6.82 12.32
CA LYS A 59 2.69 5.69 11.69
C LYS A 59 1.82 6.23 10.56
N ILE A 60 2.19 5.92 9.32
CA ILE A 60 1.38 6.19 8.12
C ILE A 60 0.51 4.96 7.82
N ASP A 61 -0.79 5.17 7.67
CA ASP A 61 -1.78 4.12 7.43
C ASP A 61 -2.94 4.66 6.56
N ARG A 62 -3.88 3.78 6.18
CA ARG A 62 -5.10 4.20 5.47
C ARG A 62 -6.12 4.81 6.42
N CYS A 63 -6.62 5.98 6.02
CA CYS A 63 -7.83 6.60 6.57
C CYS A 63 -8.91 6.62 5.48
N GLY A 64 -9.63 5.50 5.35
CA GLY A 64 -10.58 5.29 4.26
C GLY A 64 -9.86 5.16 2.91
N GLN A 65 -10.13 6.09 1.99
CA GLN A 65 -9.47 6.13 0.67
C GLN A 65 -8.16 6.93 0.68
N ASN A 66 -7.92 7.73 1.71
CA ASN A 66 -6.74 8.60 1.85
C ASN A 66 -5.68 7.92 2.71
N LEU A 67 -4.45 8.45 2.68
CA LEU A 67 -3.44 8.18 3.71
C LEU A 67 -3.54 9.22 4.82
N CYS A 68 -3.16 8.79 6.02
CA CYS A 68 -3.04 9.63 7.20
C CYS A 68 -1.86 9.17 8.05
N GLY A 69 -1.44 10.02 8.99
CA GLY A 69 -0.26 9.77 9.80
C GLY A 69 -0.40 10.28 11.22
N HIS A 70 -0.08 9.42 12.18
CA HIS A 70 -0.11 9.73 13.60
C HIS A 70 1.31 9.79 14.16
N LEU A 71 1.59 10.74 15.05
CA LEU A 71 2.82 10.78 15.84
C LEU A 71 2.73 9.75 16.96
N VAL A 72 3.35 8.60 16.76
CA VAL A 72 3.28 7.43 17.67
C VAL A 72 4.53 7.25 18.51
N GLY A 73 5.59 8.00 18.23
CA GLY A 73 6.82 8.05 19.02
C GLY A 73 7.29 9.48 19.17
N LEU A 74 7.70 9.88 20.37
CA LEU A 74 8.27 11.18 20.69
C LEU A 74 9.55 11.00 21.52
N ARG A 75 10.56 11.82 21.27
CA ARG A 75 11.74 11.96 22.13
C ARG A 75 11.52 13.11 23.10
N TYR A 76 11.49 12.82 24.39
CA TYR A 76 11.32 13.81 25.44
C TYR A 76 11.84 13.29 26.78
N ASP A 77 12.17 14.22 27.68
CA ASP A 77 12.66 13.91 29.03
C ASP A 77 11.53 13.81 30.05
N GLY A 78 11.77 13.09 31.16
CA GLY A 78 10.79 12.91 32.21
C GLY A 78 9.62 11.98 31.83
N THR A 79 8.49 12.15 32.52
CA THR A 79 7.27 11.32 32.41
C THR A 79 6.10 12.05 31.77
N ASP A 80 6.17 13.37 31.67
CA ASP A 80 5.10 14.18 31.09
C ASP A 80 5.23 14.21 29.57
N VAL A 81 4.23 13.66 28.89
CA VAL A 81 4.17 13.69 27.42
C VAL A 81 4.04 15.13 26.91
N PRO A 82 4.76 15.49 25.83
CA PRO A 82 4.57 16.76 25.14
C PRO A 82 3.11 17.01 24.82
N ARG A 83 2.72 18.29 24.91
CA ARG A 83 1.37 18.75 24.63
C ARG A 83 1.44 19.84 23.58
N GLY A 84 0.59 19.73 22.56
CA GLY A 84 0.50 20.72 21.51
C GLY A 84 -0.15 22.02 21.98
N HIS A 85 -0.33 22.94 21.04
CA HIS A 85 -0.90 24.27 21.23
C HIS A 85 -2.26 24.27 21.93
N ASP A 86 -3.07 23.23 21.72
CA ASP A 86 -4.39 23.07 22.33
C ASP A 86 -4.37 22.41 23.72
N GLY A 87 -3.18 22.13 24.26
CA GLY A 87 -2.98 21.49 25.56
C GLY A 87 -3.24 19.98 25.56
N LYS A 88 -3.51 19.35 24.40
CA LYS A 88 -3.68 17.90 24.31
C LYS A 88 -2.36 17.21 24.11
N SER A 89 -2.30 15.95 24.57
CA SER A 89 -1.15 15.07 24.37
C SER A 89 -0.82 14.91 22.89
N GLU A 90 0.46 14.99 22.55
CA GLU A 90 0.96 14.73 21.20
C GLU A 90 1.12 13.23 20.89
N CYS A 91 1.13 12.38 21.93
CA CYS A 91 1.11 10.92 21.74
C CYS A 91 -0.16 10.47 21.01
N ASN A 92 0.02 9.81 19.87
CA ASN A 92 -0.99 9.43 18.89
C ASN A 92 -1.72 10.61 18.22
N LEU A 93 -1.12 11.80 18.20
CA LEU A 93 -1.71 12.95 17.51
C LEU A 93 -1.77 12.70 15.99
N LEU A 94 -2.94 12.88 15.39
CA LEU A 94 -3.12 12.86 13.95
C LEU A 94 -2.52 14.14 13.35
N MET A 95 -1.39 14.01 12.66
CA MET A 95 -0.66 15.15 12.10
C MET A 95 -0.68 15.19 10.58
N LEU A 96 -0.70 14.02 9.91
CA LEU A 96 -0.77 13.95 8.46
C LEU A 96 -2.22 13.62 8.04
N THR A 97 -2.84 14.51 7.28
CA THR A 97 -4.28 14.41 6.93
C THR A 97 -4.51 14.54 5.43
N ASP A 98 -5.57 13.87 4.95
CA ASP A 98 -6.08 13.97 3.58
C ASP A 98 -5.08 13.74 2.46
N PHE A 99 -4.07 12.89 2.68
CA PHE A 99 -3.14 12.54 1.63
C PHE A 99 -3.86 11.74 0.54
N ARG A 100 -3.82 12.25 -0.69
CA ARG A 100 -4.37 11.63 -1.91
C ARG A 100 -3.27 11.45 -2.96
N PRO A 101 -3.36 10.42 -3.80
CA PRO A 101 -2.38 10.22 -4.86
C PRO A 101 -2.43 11.39 -5.84
N MET A 102 -1.28 11.89 -6.24
CA MET A 102 -1.17 12.92 -7.26
C MET A 102 -1.31 12.32 -8.67
N GLY A 103 -1.64 13.16 -9.65
CA GLY A 103 -1.80 12.74 -11.04
C GLY A 103 -0.51 12.20 -11.67
N GLU A 104 -0.62 11.67 -12.89
CA GLU A 104 0.45 10.92 -13.58
C GLU A 104 1.81 11.63 -13.65
N SER A 105 1.82 12.96 -13.84
CA SER A 105 3.05 13.76 -13.87
C SER A 105 3.83 13.74 -12.54
N ASN A 106 3.18 13.31 -11.45
CA ASN A 106 3.71 13.18 -10.10
C ASN A 106 3.40 11.78 -9.54
N ALA A 107 3.39 10.74 -10.39
CA ALA A 107 3.11 9.37 -9.98
C ALA A 107 3.98 8.94 -8.79
N GLY A 108 3.35 8.29 -7.80
CA GLY A 108 4.00 7.86 -6.56
C GLY A 108 4.14 8.95 -5.49
N ARG A 109 3.68 10.18 -5.76
CA ARG A 109 3.55 11.24 -4.75
C ARG A 109 2.12 11.34 -4.24
N TRP A 110 2.00 11.76 -2.99
CA TRP A 110 0.73 12.00 -2.34
C TRP A 110 0.70 13.43 -1.81
N ALA A 111 -0.43 14.12 -1.92
CA ALA A 111 -0.64 15.49 -1.45
C ALA A 111 -1.75 15.54 -0.41
N GLY A 112 -1.54 16.29 0.67
CA GLY A 112 -2.44 16.45 1.80
C GLY A 112 -1.97 17.58 2.70
N HIS A 113 -2.11 17.42 4.01
CA HIS A 113 -1.74 18.45 4.97
C HIS A 113 -0.92 17.91 6.15
N ILE A 114 -0.05 18.73 6.72
CA ILE A 114 0.68 18.47 7.97
C ILE A 114 0.32 19.51 9.03
N LEU A 115 -0.07 19.04 10.21
CA LEU A 115 -0.25 19.85 11.42
C LEU A 115 1.10 20.07 12.08
N ASP A 116 1.39 21.31 12.45
CA ASP A 116 2.43 21.66 13.42
C ASP A 116 1.79 21.72 14.81
N PRO A 117 2.21 20.87 15.77
CA PRO A 117 1.57 20.78 17.07
C PRO A 117 1.92 21.97 17.95
N ASP A 118 3.07 22.64 17.74
CA ASP A 118 3.53 23.77 18.56
C ASP A 118 2.68 25.01 18.29
N THR A 119 2.32 25.22 17.02
CA THR A 119 1.54 26.38 16.57
C THR A 119 0.07 26.08 16.34
N GLY A 120 -0.30 24.81 16.15
CA GLY A 120 -1.63 24.40 15.72
C GLY A 120 -1.92 24.70 14.24
N HIS A 121 -0.94 25.17 13.48
CA HIS A 121 -1.11 25.51 12.08
C HIS A 121 -1.11 24.27 11.18
N LEU A 122 -1.92 24.34 10.12
CA LEU A 122 -1.99 23.30 9.10
C LEU A 122 -1.33 23.79 7.82
N TYR A 123 -0.34 23.06 7.32
CA TYR A 123 0.40 23.37 6.10
C TYR A 123 0.05 22.40 4.98
N ASP A 124 0.07 22.87 3.73
CA ASP A 124 0.02 21.98 2.58
C ASP A 124 1.26 21.09 2.56
N SER A 125 1.08 19.83 2.19
CA SER A 125 2.15 18.85 2.27
C SER A 125 2.15 17.86 1.11
N GLN A 126 3.34 17.38 0.76
CA GLN A 126 3.54 16.27 -0.15
C GLN A 126 4.46 15.23 0.47
N ILE A 127 4.12 13.95 0.28
CA ILE A 127 4.99 12.82 0.65
C ILE A 127 5.29 11.94 -0.56
N TRP A 128 6.50 11.40 -0.60
CA TRP A 128 6.91 10.42 -1.62
C TRP A 128 8.12 9.62 -1.15
N LEU A 129 8.29 8.41 -1.69
CA LEU A 129 9.48 7.60 -1.46
C LEU A 129 10.60 8.04 -2.40
N ALA A 130 11.74 8.43 -1.84
CA ALA A 130 12.98 8.61 -2.60
C ALA A 130 13.73 7.29 -2.79
N GLN A 131 13.58 6.36 -1.84
CA GLN A 131 14.02 4.96 -1.84
C GLN A 131 13.02 4.14 -1.00
N PRO A 132 13.05 2.79 -1.02
CA PRO A 132 12.12 1.95 -0.26
C PRO A 132 11.99 2.30 1.24
N ASP A 133 13.09 2.74 1.85
CA ASP A 133 13.18 3.09 3.27
C ASP A 133 13.53 4.56 3.52
N VAL A 134 13.37 5.41 2.49
CA VAL A 134 13.60 6.85 2.59
C VAL A 134 12.38 7.60 2.06
N LEU A 135 11.64 8.21 2.97
CA LEU A 135 10.49 9.04 2.69
C LEU A 135 10.89 10.52 2.69
N LYS A 136 10.38 11.26 1.72
CA LYS A 136 10.47 12.73 1.71
C LYS A 136 9.12 13.27 2.12
N LEU A 137 9.12 14.19 3.07
CA LEU A 137 7.96 14.98 3.45
C LEU A 137 8.27 16.44 3.17
N ARG A 138 7.42 17.14 2.42
CA ARG A 138 7.56 18.56 2.16
C ARG A 138 6.34 19.32 2.64
N GLY A 139 6.49 20.17 3.63
CA GLY A 139 5.48 21.14 4.07
C GLY A 139 5.72 22.51 3.44
N TYR A 140 4.66 23.22 3.06
CA TYR A 140 4.75 24.54 2.41
C TYR A 140 3.49 25.38 2.60
N ILE A 141 3.60 26.68 2.31
CA ILE A 141 2.47 27.63 2.31
C ILE A 141 2.19 28.05 0.87
N GLY A 142 1.00 27.71 0.35
CA GLY A 142 0.55 28.10 -0.99
C GLY A 142 1.26 27.34 -2.10
N LEU A 143 2.46 27.76 -2.51
CA LEU A 143 3.22 27.08 -3.58
C LEU A 143 4.31 26.19 -2.99
N PRO A 144 4.56 24.99 -3.56
CA PRO A 144 5.58 24.07 -3.06
C PRO A 144 6.97 24.66 -2.94
N ILE A 145 7.34 25.70 -3.70
CA ILE A 145 8.65 26.36 -3.59
C ILE A 145 8.85 27.13 -2.27
N PHE A 146 7.76 27.51 -1.59
CA PHE A 146 7.77 28.23 -0.31
C PHE A 146 7.59 27.27 0.85
N GLY A 147 8.56 26.39 1.04
CA GLY A 147 8.52 25.40 2.10
C GLY A 147 9.79 24.57 2.22
N GLU A 148 9.74 23.58 3.08
CA GLU A 148 10.89 22.78 3.49
C GLU A 148 10.62 21.29 3.30
N THR A 149 11.68 20.55 2.96
CA THR A 149 11.61 19.09 2.79
C THR A 149 12.43 18.43 3.89
N GLN A 150 11.78 17.56 4.66
CA GLN A 150 12.44 16.64 5.56
C GLN A 150 12.67 15.27 4.90
N THR A 151 13.70 14.58 5.37
CA THR A 151 14.03 13.21 4.97
C THR A 151 13.80 12.28 6.14
N TRP A 152 12.78 11.45 6.03
CA TRP A 152 12.43 10.46 7.03
C TRP A 152 12.96 9.09 6.62
N THR A 153 13.31 8.27 7.60
CA THR A 153 13.80 6.91 7.39
C THR A 153 12.82 5.91 7.95
N ARG A 154 12.81 4.69 7.42
CA ARG A 154 11.95 3.65 7.98
C ARG A 154 12.35 3.36 9.43
N TYR A 155 11.38 3.34 10.33
CA TYR A 155 11.61 2.94 11.70
C TYR A 155 11.60 1.42 11.84
N SER A 156 12.71 0.87 12.32
CA SER A 156 12.91 -0.56 12.60
C SER A 156 13.40 -0.82 14.03
N GLY A 157 13.27 0.18 14.91
CA GLY A 157 13.67 0.09 16.31
C GLY A 157 12.71 -0.73 17.18
N PRO A 158 12.96 -0.78 18.50
CA PRO A 158 12.10 -1.48 19.45
C PRO A 158 10.67 -0.91 19.48
N ALA A 159 9.75 -1.56 20.19
CA ALA A 159 8.43 -0.97 20.43
C ALA A 159 8.56 0.34 21.22
N MET A 160 7.65 1.28 20.96
CA MET A 160 7.54 2.52 21.73
C MET A 160 7.29 2.21 23.20
N GLY A 161 7.90 2.99 24.08
CA GLY A 161 7.67 2.92 25.51
C GLY A 161 6.30 3.47 25.92
N PRO A 162 6.00 3.49 27.22
CA PRO A 162 4.79 4.11 27.75
C PRO A 162 4.63 5.54 27.23
N VAL A 163 3.39 5.90 26.90
CA VAL A 163 3.01 7.26 26.46
C VAL A 163 3.82 7.75 25.24
N CYS A 164 4.04 6.84 24.28
CA CYS A 164 4.74 7.11 23.02
C CYS A 164 6.21 7.52 23.18
N LYS A 165 6.90 7.18 24.28
CA LYS A 165 8.33 7.52 24.41
C LYS A 165 9.19 6.68 23.47
N ILE A 166 10.02 7.32 22.65
CA ILE A 166 11.03 6.63 21.83
C ILE A 166 12.12 6.06 22.77
N PRO A 167 12.51 4.78 22.63
CA PRO A 167 13.60 4.20 23.41
C PRO A 167 14.94 4.91 23.13
N ASP A 168 15.74 5.15 24.18
CA ASP A 168 17.04 5.83 24.10
C ASP A 168 18.07 5.14 23.18
N SER A 169 17.85 3.86 22.85
CA SER A 169 18.67 3.09 21.91
C SER A 169 18.55 3.55 20.45
N VAL A 170 17.47 4.27 20.12
CA VAL A 170 17.25 4.83 18.78
C VAL A 170 18.11 6.10 18.69
N LYS A 171 19.05 6.11 17.74
CA LYS A 171 19.90 7.27 17.45
C LYS A 171 19.44 7.96 16.20
#